data_AF-A0A933HU00-F1
#
_entry.id   AF-A0A933HU00-F1
#
_cell.length_a   1.000
_cell.length_b   1.000
_cell.length_c   1.000
_cell.angle_alpha   90.00
_cell.angle_beta   90.00
_cell.angle_gamma   90.00
#
_symmetry.space_group_name_H-M   'P 1'
#
loop_
_entity.id
_entity.type
_entity.pdbx_description
1 polymer ?
#
loop_
_entity_poly.entity_id
_entity_poly.type
_entity_poly.pdbx_seq_one_letter_code
_entity_poly.pdbx_strand_id
1 'polypeptide(L)'
;MTFTERIQKDFTTITLVLIPVAIVINIVIGQIVQVVLKLPIYLDSIGTVLVGALAGPLAGAITGALSNLIWAIIFSTPQAAPYAITAFVIGICAGVFASRRAFKNIAWTIVA
;
A
#
# COMPACT_ATOMS: atom_id res chain seq x y z
N MET A 1 2.13 8.11 -24.10
CA MET A 1 2.01 8.65 -22.73
C MET A 1 3.38 8.73 -22.13
N THR A 2 3.83 9.94 -21.93
CA THR A 2 5.09 10.30 -21.27
C THR A 2 5.01 9.89 -19.79
N PHE A 3 6.14 9.53 -19.18
CA PHE A 3 6.19 9.09 -17.78
C PHE A 3 5.49 10.09 -16.83
N THR A 4 5.68 11.39 -17.07
CA THR A 4 5.06 12.48 -16.30
C THR A 4 3.53 12.53 -16.41
N GLU A 5 2.96 12.21 -17.57
CA GLU A 5 1.50 12.19 -17.78
C GLU A 5 0.83 11.04 -17.01
N ARG A 6 1.55 9.92 -16.83
CA ARG A 6 1.10 8.82 -15.97
C ARG A 6 1.02 9.26 -14.51
N ILE A 7 2.05 9.95 -14.00
CA ILE A 7 2.07 10.47 -12.63
C ILE A 7 0.93 11.45 -12.39
N GLN A 8 0.71 12.40 -13.29
CA GLN A 8 -0.38 13.36 -13.14
C GLN A 8 -1.76 12.70 -13.13
N LYS A 9 -1.92 11.57 -13.82
CA LYS A 9 -3.16 10.79 -13.80
C LYS A 9 -3.33 10.01 -12.50
N ASP A 10 -2.24 9.56 -11.89
CA ASP A 10 -2.26 8.83 -10.62
C ASP A 10 -2.76 9.72 -9.46
N PHE A 11 -2.46 11.03 -9.47
CA PHE A 11 -2.89 11.98 -8.43
C PHE A 11 -4.15 12.77 -8.79
N THR A 12 -5.27 12.08 -8.89
CA THR A 12 -6.59 12.73 -8.98
C THR A 12 -7.17 13.01 -7.57
N THR A 13 -8.22 13.82 -7.47
CA THR A 13 -8.88 14.15 -6.18
C THR A 13 -9.30 12.89 -5.41
N ILE A 14 -9.79 11.87 -6.13
CA ILE A 14 -10.16 10.56 -5.55
C ILE A 14 -8.94 9.88 -4.93
N THR A 15 -7.78 9.89 -5.60
CA THR A 15 -6.55 9.29 -5.07
C THR A 15 -6.11 9.96 -3.77
N LEU A 16 -6.16 11.29 -3.71
CA LEU A 16 -5.78 12.05 -2.52
C LEU A 16 -6.65 11.70 -1.31
N VAL A 17 -7.92 11.36 -1.53
CA VAL A 17 -8.83 10.88 -0.47
C VAL A 17 -8.60 9.39 -0.16
N LEU A 18 -8.25 8.59 -1.16
CA LEU A 18 -8.05 7.15 -0.99
C LEU A 18 -6.80 6.81 -0.17
N ILE A 19 -5.72 7.59 -0.30
CA ILE A 19 -4.46 7.40 0.44
C ILE A 19 -4.70 7.39 1.98
N PRO A 20 -5.28 8.42 2.61
CA PRO A 20 -5.52 8.43 4.05
C PRO A 20 -6.50 7.34 4.50
N VAL A 21 -7.53 7.04 3.69
CA VAL A 21 -8.46 5.94 3.98
C VAL A 21 -7.73 4.60 4.00
N ALA A 22 -6.86 4.34 3.01
CA ALA A 22 -6.07 3.13 2.94
C ALA A 22 -5.06 3.02 4.09
N ILE A 23 -4.46 4.13 4.51
CA ILE A 23 -3.60 4.16 5.71
C ILE A 23 -4.41 3.73 6.94
N VAL A 24 -5.60 4.30 7.16
CA VAL A 24 -6.45 3.91 8.31
C VAL A 24 -6.82 2.43 8.25
N ILE A 25 -7.15 1.90 7.07
CA ILE A 25 -7.45 0.48 6.88
C ILE A 25 -6.24 -0.40 7.24
N ASN A 26 -5.05 -0.06 6.74
CA ASN A 26 -3.80 -0.77 7.07
C ASN A 26 -3.57 -0.81 8.57
N ILE A 27 -3.82 0.32 9.24
CA ILE A 27 -3.65 0.44 10.68
C ILE A 27 -4.64 -0.45 11.44
N VAL A 28 -5.93 -0.37 11.11
CA VAL A 28 -6.99 -1.13 11.78
C VAL A 28 -6.81 -2.63 11.57
N ILE A 29 -6.53 -3.06 10.34
CA ILE A 29 -6.28 -4.48 10.03
C ILE A 29 -5.03 -4.98 10.76
N GLY A 30 -3.94 -4.21 10.72
CA GLY A 30 -2.71 -4.54 11.43
C GLY A 30 -2.95 -4.72 12.93
N GLN A 31 -3.73 -3.83 13.55
CA GLN A 31 -4.07 -3.92 14.97
C GLN A 31 -4.93 -5.16 15.27
N ILE A 32 -5.96 -5.45 14.47
CA ILE A 32 -6.81 -6.63 14.68
C ILE A 32 -5.98 -7.92 14.60
N VAL A 33 -5.10 -8.04 13.61
CA VAL A 33 -4.28 -9.23 13.42
C VAL A 33 -3.28 -9.43 14.56
N GLN A 34 -2.61 -8.35 15.00
CA GLN A 34 -1.60 -8.42 16.05
C GLN A 34 -2.21 -8.60 17.45
N VAL A 35 -3.34 -7.95 17.73
CA VAL A 35 -3.94 -7.92 19.08
C VAL A 35 -4.95 -9.04 19.28
N VAL A 36 -5.82 -9.28 18.29
CA VAL A 36 -6.94 -10.24 18.42
C VAL A 36 -6.49 -11.63 18.00
N LEU A 37 -5.87 -11.76 16.82
CA LEU A 37 -5.41 -13.06 16.32
C LEU A 37 -4.03 -13.46 16.83
N LYS A 38 -3.25 -12.52 17.39
CA LYS A 38 -1.88 -12.72 17.90
C LYS A 38 -0.97 -13.43 16.89
N LEU A 39 -1.17 -13.15 15.61
CA LEU A 39 -0.40 -13.76 14.55
C LEU A 39 0.90 -12.96 14.32
N PRO A 40 2.06 -13.62 14.17
CA PRO A 40 3.34 -12.95 13.88
C PRO A 40 3.46 -12.58 12.39
N ILE A 41 2.39 -12.05 11.79
CA ILE A 41 2.34 -11.63 10.38
C ILE A 41 1.78 -10.22 10.26
N TYR A 42 2.37 -9.45 9.36
CA TYR A 42 2.06 -8.05 9.07
C TYR A 42 1.11 -7.98 7.86
N LEU A 43 -0.18 -7.71 8.13
CA LEU A 43 -1.26 -7.66 7.13
C LEU A 43 -1.67 -6.21 6.77
N ASP A 44 -0.83 -5.25 7.11
CA ASP A 44 -0.97 -3.80 6.89
C ASP A 44 -0.61 -3.36 5.46
N SER A 45 -0.49 -4.29 4.49
CA SER A 45 -0.23 -3.96 3.09
C SER A 45 -1.47 -3.98 2.19
N ILE A 46 -2.64 -4.37 2.70
CA ILE A 46 -3.86 -4.54 1.89
C ILE A 46 -4.31 -3.21 1.27
N GLY A 47 -4.35 -2.13 2.05
CA GLY A 47 -4.65 -0.79 1.58
C GLY A 47 -3.59 -0.26 0.61
N THR A 48 -2.32 -0.62 0.82
CA THR A 48 -1.21 -0.25 -0.08
C THR A 48 -1.37 -0.88 -1.46
N VAL A 49 -1.73 -2.17 -1.51
CA VAL A 49 -2.01 -2.90 -2.75
C VAL A 49 -3.26 -2.35 -3.44
N LEU A 50 -4.32 -2.05 -2.68
CA LEU A 50 -5.54 -1.44 -3.23
C LEU A 50 -5.27 -0.08 -3.87
N VAL A 51 -4.55 0.82 -3.20
CA VAL A 51 -4.21 2.13 -3.77
C VAL A 51 -3.27 1.97 -4.95
N GLY A 52 -2.27 1.08 -4.86
CA GLY A 52 -1.39 0.77 -5.99
C GLY A 52 -2.18 0.32 -7.21
N ALA A 53 -3.15 -0.57 -7.02
CA ALA A 53 -3.93 -1.14 -8.10
C ALA A 53 -4.97 -0.18 -8.71
N LEU A 54 -5.60 0.65 -7.88
CA LEU A 54 -6.70 1.54 -8.30
C LEU A 54 -6.21 2.92 -8.73
N ALA A 55 -5.23 3.48 -8.02
CA ALA A 55 -4.76 4.84 -8.20
C ALA A 55 -3.37 4.93 -8.85
N GLY A 56 -2.68 3.80 -9.03
CA GLY A 56 -1.41 3.71 -9.73
C GLY A 56 -0.20 3.45 -8.83
N PRO A 57 0.94 3.07 -9.43
CA PRO A 57 2.10 2.55 -8.72
C PRO A 57 2.73 3.55 -7.74
N LEU A 58 2.79 4.83 -8.10
CA LEU A 58 3.34 5.85 -7.21
C LEU A 58 2.41 6.17 -6.04
N ALA A 59 1.10 6.23 -6.27
CA ALA A 59 0.12 6.43 -5.21
C ALA A 59 0.17 5.27 -4.19
N GLY A 60 0.25 4.03 -4.66
CA GLY A 60 0.43 2.86 -3.81
C GLY A 60 1.73 2.92 -3.00
N ALA A 61 2.85 3.24 -3.66
CA ALA A 61 4.17 3.30 -3.01
C ALA A 61 4.19 4.32 -1.86
N ILE A 62 3.66 5.52 -2.10
CA ILE A 62 3.57 6.57 -1.08
C ILE A 62 2.63 6.14 0.05
N THR A 63 1.49 5.53 -0.27
CA THR A 63 0.55 5.02 0.76
C THR A 63 1.21 4.02 1.69
N GLY A 64 1.97 3.07 1.13
CA GLY A 64 2.66 2.04 1.92
C GLY A 64 3.78 2.60 2.79
N ALA A 65 4.61 3.47 2.23
CA ALA A 65 5.69 4.13 2.97
C ALA A 65 5.12 4.98 4.11
N LEU A 66 4.09 5.79 3.84
CA LEU A 66 3.43 6.62 4.84
C LEU A 66 2.75 5.77 5.91
N SER A 67 2.07 4.69 5.55
CA SER A 67 1.41 3.80 6.52
C SER A 67 2.40 3.27 7.57
N ASN A 68 3.55 2.76 7.12
CA ASN A 68 4.57 2.18 8.01
C ASN A 68 5.32 3.25 8.83
N LEU A 69 5.56 4.43 8.26
CA LEU A 69 6.13 5.56 9.01
C LEU A 69 5.16 6.08 10.09
N ILE A 70 3.88 6.23 9.76
CA ILE A 70 2.84 6.65 10.70
C ILE A 70 2.72 5.60 11.81
N TRP A 71 2.77 4.31 11.48
CA TRP A 71 2.78 3.23 12.47
C TRP A 71 3.96 3.34 13.44
N ALA A 72 5.17 3.52 12.91
CA ALA A 72 6.38 3.66 13.72
C ALA A 72 6.29 4.83 14.71
N ILE A 73 5.69 5.95 14.29
CA ILE A 73 5.52 7.14 15.13
C ILE A 73 4.40 6.95 16.16
N ILE A 74 3.21 6.51 15.74
CA ILE A 74 2.03 6.39 16.62
C ILE A 74 2.23 5.32 17.70
N PHE A 75 2.76 4.16 17.30
CA PHE A 75 2.94 3.03 18.23
C PHE A 75 4.32 3.00 18.88
N SER A 76 5.18 3.98 18.58
CA SER A 76 6.56 4.06 19.09
C SER A 76 7.32 2.75 18.89
N THR A 77 7.13 2.09 17.74
CA THR A 77 7.80 0.84 17.34
C THR A 77 8.84 1.16 16.27
N PRO A 78 10.12 1.41 16.62
CA PRO A 78 11.15 1.78 15.65
C PRO A 78 11.40 0.68 14.60
N GLN A 79 11.06 -0.56 14.94
CA GLN A 79 11.15 -1.72 14.04
C GLN A 79 10.24 -1.60 12.81
N ALA A 80 9.19 -0.77 12.85
CA ALA A 80 8.29 -0.56 11.72
C ALA A 80 8.87 0.36 10.63
N ALA A 81 9.84 1.23 10.97
CA ALA A 81 10.37 2.22 10.03
C ALA A 81 11.10 1.62 8.82
N PRO A 82 11.94 0.56 8.97
CA PRO A 82 12.54 -0.12 7.81
C PRO A 82 11.52 -0.74 6.86
N TYR A 83 10.35 -1.17 7.36
CA TYR A 83 9.29 -1.75 6.53
C TYR A 83 8.61 -0.73 5.61
N ALA A 84 8.82 0.57 5.83
CA ALA A 84 8.38 1.60 4.89
C ALA A 84 9.01 1.41 3.50
N ILE A 85 10.26 0.96 3.42
CA ILE A 85 10.93 0.68 2.14
C ILE A 85 10.27 -0.53 1.47
N THR A 86 9.98 -1.58 2.23
CA THR A 86 9.30 -2.77 1.69
C THR A 86 7.89 -2.44 1.22
N ALA A 87 7.14 -1.66 1.99
CA ALA A 87 5.78 -1.23 1.64
C ALA A 87 5.77 -0.30 0.41
N PHE A 88 6.80 0.53 0.26
CA PHE A 88 7.01 1.33 -0.94
C PHE A 88 7.16 0.43 -2.19
N VAL A 89 8.01 -0.59 -2.12
CA VAL A 89 8.21 -1.54 -3.21
C VAL A 89 6.93 -2.31 -3.52
N ILE A 90 6.20 -2.78 -2.50
CA ILE A 90 4.90 -3.46 -2.66
C ILE A 90 3.91 -2.58 -3.41
N GLY A 91 3.80 -1.30 -3.05
CA GLY A 91 2.90 -0.36 -3.72
C GLY A 91 3.26 -0.13 -5.20
N ILE A 92 4.55 -0.04 -5.52
CA ILE A 92 5.02 0.02 -6.92
C ILE A 92 4.65 -1.26 -7.65
N CYS A 93 4.97 -2.43 -7.08
CA CYS A 93 4.69 -3.73 -7.67
C CYS A 93 3.20 -3.88 -7.97
N ALA A 94 2.34 -3.63 -6.97
CA ALA A 94 0.89 -3.71 -7.10
C ALA A 94 0.35 -2.82 -8.25
N GLY A 95 0.81 -1.57 -8.34
CA GLY A 95 0.36 -0.69 -9.42
C GLY A 95 0.92 -1.03 -10.81
N VAL A 96 2.16 -1.55 -10.88
CA VAL A 96 2.71 -2.06 -12.14
C VAL A 96 1.94 -3.30 -12.60
N PHE A 97 1.65 -4.24 -11.71
CA PHE A 97 0.86 -5.44 -12.02
C PHE A 97 -0.59 -5.10 -12.41
N ALA A 98 -1.21 -4.12 -11.75
CA ALA A 98 -2.53 -3.61 -12.14
C ALA A 98 -2.53 -3.03 -13.55
N SER A 99 -1.53 -2.20 -13.86
CA SER A 99 -1.42 -1.56 -15.16
C SER A 99 -1.23 -2.55 -16.31
N ARG A 100 -0.74 -3.77 -16.03
CA ARG A 100 -0.59 -4.87 -16.99
C ARG A 100 -1.80 -5.82 -17.05
N ARG A 101 -2.92 -5.50 -16.39
CA ARG A 101 -4.10 -6.38 -16.22
C ARG A 101 -3.73 -7.74 -15.62
N ALA A 102 -2.65 -7.83 -14.85
CA ALA A 102 -2.15 -9.10 -14.30
C ALA A 102 -3.13 -9.74 -13.29
N PHE A 103 -3.99 -8.93 -12.65
CA PHE A 103 -5.08 -9.41 -11.77
C PHE A 103 -6.16 -10.24 -12.47
N LYS A 104 -6.14 -10.38 -13.80
CA LYS A 104 -7.00 -11.35 -14.50
C LYS A 104 -6.57 -12.81 -14.26
N ASN A 105 -5.33 -13.04 -13.85
CA ASN A 105 -4.79 -14.37 -13.59
C ASN A 105 -4.54 -14.52 -12.08
N ILE A 106 -5.13 -15.57 -11.48
CA ILE A 106 -5.05 -15.80 -10.03
C ILE A 106 -3.61 -16.00 -9.55
N ALA A 107 -2.75 -16.63 -10.37
CA ALA A 107 -1.33 -16.82 -10.06
C ALA A 107 -0.58 -15.49 -9.89
N TRP A 108 -0.88 -14.49 -10.70
CA TRP A 108 -0.27 -13.16 -10.59
C TRP A 108 -0.89 -12.32 -9.47
N THR A 109 -2.09 -12.69 -9.01
CA THR A 109 -2.74 -12.05 -7.85
C THR A 109 -2.16 -12.53 -6.53
N ILE A 110 -1.66 -13.77 -6.47
CA ILE A 110 -1.02 -14.33 -5.27
C ILE A 110 0.41 -13.82 -5.09
N VAL A 111 1.09 -13.50 -6.21
CA VAL A 111 2.48 -13.02 -6.22
C VAL A 111 2.59 -11.51 -5.98
N ALA A 112 1.53 -10.76 -6.30
CA ALA A 112 1.46 -9.30 -6.15
C ALA A 112 1.01 -8.90 -4.74
#